data_AF-A0A966Z2T7-F1
#
_entry.id   AF-A0A966Z2T7-F1
#
_cell.length_a   1.000
_cell.length_b   1.000
_cell.length_c   1.000
_cell.angle_alpha   90.00
_cell.angle_beta   90.00
_cell.angle_gamma   90.00
#
_symmetry.space_group_name_H-M   'P 1'
#
loop_
_entity.id
_entity.type
_entity.pdbx_description
1 polymer ?
#
loop_
_entity_poly.entity_id
_entity_poly.type
_entity_poly.pdbx_seq_one_letter_code
_entity_poly.pdbx_strand_id
1 'polypeptide(L)'
;MVSQVSDLTKLSGREFDMVREQFREFVVSAEECSYSARELVHHPLFARFGLADASVSAACEQNRLVLTADLDLYIALTSRGMDAVNFRHVRALAW
;
A
#
# COMPACT_ATOMS: atom_id res chain seq x y z
N MET A 1 7.35 -0.31 -2.92
CA MET A 1 7.45 -1.25 -1.78
C MET A 1 6.17 -2.06 -1.71
N VAL A 2 6.21 -3.35 -2.06
CA VAL A 2 5.06 -4.25 -1.91
C VAL A 2 5.19 -4.88 -0.51
N SER A 3 4.45 -4.39 0.49
CA SER A 3 4.46 -5.00 1.83
C SER A 3 3.51 -6.18 1.88
N GLN A 4 3.92 -7.22 2.62
CA GLN A 4 3.37 -8.57 2.56
C GLN A 4 1.88 -8.71 2.85
N VAL A 5 1.29 -9.74 2.25
CA VAL A 5 -0.09 -10.22 2.39
C VAL A 5 -0.46 -10.65 3.82
N SER A 6 0.47 -10.65 4.77
CA SER A 6 0.24 -11.07 6.16
C SER A 6 -0.81 -10.24 6.89
N ASP A 7 -0.97 -8.97 6.51
CA ASP A 7 -1.93 -8.05 7.15
C ASP A 7 -3.34 -8.13 6.55
N LEU A 8 -3.48 -8.80 5.40
CA LEU A 8 -4.74 -8.90 4.66
C LEU A 8 -5.60 -10.07 5.15
N THR A 9 -5.01 -11.19 5.58
CA THR A 9 -5.77 -12.40 5.96
C THR A 9 -5.01 -13.32 6.94
N LYS A 10 -5.73 -14.03 7.84
CA LYS A 10 -5.18 -15.13 8.65
C LYS A 10 -5.30 -16.46 7.91
N LEU A 11 -4.68 -16.58 6.73
CA LEU A 11 -4.70 -17.83 5.97
C LEU A 11 -3.70 -18.84 6.54
N SER A 12 -4.03 -20.12 6.46
CA SER A 12 -3.15 -21.21 6.88
C SER A 12 -3.22 -22.40 5.91
N GLY A 13 -2.18 -23.23 5.89
CA GLY A 13 -2.12 -24.40 5.01
C GLY A 13 -2.21 -24.04 3.53
N ARG A 14 -3.02 -24.79 2.77
CA ARG A 14 -3.07 -24.72 1.31
C ARG A 14 -3.46 -23.35 0.75
N GLU A 15 -4.37 -22.64 1.42
CA GLU A 15 -4.80 -21.30 0.96
C GLU A 15 -3.67 -20.28 1.08
N PHE A 16 -2.86 -20.40 2.13
CA PHE A 16 -1.69 -19.56 2.32
C PHE A 16 -0.63 -19.82 1.25
N ASP A 17 -0.41 -21.08 0.88
CA ASP A 17 0.53 -21.45 -0.19
C ASP A 17 0.06 -20.93 -1.56
N MET A 18 -1.24 -21.03 -1.84
CA MET A 18 -1.84 -20.49 -3.07
C MET A 18 -1.68 -18.97 -3.18
N VAL A 19 -1.95 -18.24 -2.09
CA VAL A 19 -1.78 -16.78 -2.06
C VAL A 19 -0.32 -16.38 -2.24
N ARG A 20 0.62 -17.12 -1.65
CA ARG A 20 2.05 -16.86 -1.84
C ARG A 20 2.50 -17.08 -3.27
N GLU A 21 2.01 -18.11 -3.94
CA GLU A 21 2.38 -18.36 -5.33
C GLU A 21 1.79 -17.30 -6.26
N GLN A 22 0.52 -16.93 -6.07
CA GLN A 22 -0.08 -15.84 -6.83
C GLN A 22 0.61 -14.49 -6.57
N PHE A 23 1.05 -14.25 -5.33
CA PHE A 23 1.84 -13.08 -4.98
C PHE A 23 3.21 -13.09 -5.67
N ARG A 24 3.87 -14.25 -5.77
CA ARG A 24 5.14 -14.40 -6.51
C ARG A 24 4.93 -14.06 -7.99
N GLU A 25 3.93 -14.65 -8.64
CA GLU A 25 3.61 -14.37 -10.04
C GLU A 25 3.32 -12.88 -10.27
N PHE A 26 2.55 -12.27 -9.36
CA PHE A 26 2.30 -10.84 -9.39
C PHE A 26 3.60 -10.04 -9.31
N VAL A 27 4.46 -10.28 -8.30
CA VAL A 27 5.73 -9.54 -8.13
C VAL A 27 6.64 -9.67 -9.34
N VAL A 28 6.71 -10.84 -9.97
CA VAL A 28 7.53 -11.04 -11.18
C VAL A 28 7.04 -10.21 -12.37
N SER A 29 5.73 -9.98 -12.46
CA SER A 29 5.10 -9.25 -13.57
C SER A 29 4.82 -7.77 -13.27
N ALA A 30 4.92 -7.36 -12.01
CA ALA A 30 4.58 -6.02 -11.58
C ALA A 30 5.62 -5.00 -12.06
N GLU A 31 5.14 -3.90 -12.63
CA GLU A 31 5.98 -2.74 -12.89
C GLU A 31 6.28 -2.03 -11.57
N GLU A 32 7.52 -2.17 -11.10
CA GLU A 32 7.98 -1.53 -9.87
C GLU A 32 8.39 -0.07 -10.14
N CYS A 33 7.99 0.82 -9.23
CA CYS A 33 8.48 2.19 -9.18
C CYS A 33 9.39 2.38 -7.96
N SER A 34 10.53 3.03 -8.19
CA SER A 34 11.50 3.37 -7.14
C SER A 34 11.72 4.88 -7.12
N TYR A 35 11.71 5.45 -5.92
CA TYR A 35 11.97 6.87 -5.68
C TYR A 35 13.17 6.98 -4.76
N SER A 36 14.07 7.93 -5.02
CA SER A 36 15.19 8.16 -4.11
C SER A 36 14.71 8.81 -2.82
N ALA A 37 15.34 8.46 -1.70
CA ALA A 37 15.01 9.10 -0.43
C ALA A 37 15.24 10.63 -0.46
N ARG A 38 16.21 11.10 -1.26
CA ARG A 38 16.48 12.53 -1.43
C ARG A 38 15.35 13.27 -2.14
N GLU A 39 14.66 12.64 -3.07
CA GLU A 39 13.48 13.24 -3.70
C GLU A 39 12.29 13.24 -2.73
N LEU A 40 12.11 12.14 -2.00
CA LEU A 40 10.97 11.97 -1.10
C LEU A 40 10.98 12.89 0.12
N VAL A 41 12.15 13.33 0.61
CA VAL A 41 12.19 14.31 1.72
C VAL A 41 11.59 15.67 1.34
N HIS A 42 11.48 15.96 0.04
CA HIS A 42 10.84 17.17 -0.47
C HIS A 42 9.35 16.98 -0.76
N HIS A 43 8.82 15.76 -0.63
CA HIS A 43 7.41 15.48 -0.87
C HIS A 43 6.53 16.18 0.20
N PRO A 44 5.39 16.79 -0.18
CA PRO A 44 4.56 17.57 0.76
C PRO A 44 4.05 16.78 1.98
N LEU A 45 3.94 15.46 1.85
CA LEU A 45 3.48 14.58 2.93
C LEU A 45 4.62 14.05 3.83
N PHE A 46 5.89 14.29 3.48
CA PHE A 46 7.03 13.81 4.25
C PHE A 46 7.02 14.34 5.70
N ALA A 47 6.78 15.64 5.88
CA ALA A 47 6.80 16.24 7.21
C ALA A 47 5.75 15.64 8.17
N ARG A 48 4.64 15.13 7.63
CA ARG A 48 3.53 14.59 8.41
C ARG A 48 3.64 13.08 8.63
N PHE A 49 4.12 12.34 7.63
CA PHE A 49 4.06 10.87 7.63
C PHE A 49 5.42 10.17 7.51
N GLY A 50 6.50 10.93 7.29
CA GLY A 50 7.84 10.38 7.13
C GLY A 50 8.06 9.72 5.77
N LEU A 51 9.19 9.03 5.64
CA LEU A 51 9.73 8.59 4.36
C LEU A 51 8.89 7.51 3.67
N ALA A 52 8.43 6.50 4.43
CA ALA A 52 7.69 5.37 3.88
C ALA A 52 6.36 5.83 3.27
N ASP A 53 5.59 6.61 4.02
CA ASP A 53 4.29 7.09 3.54
C ASP A 53 4.42 8.19 2.48
N ALA A 54 5.50 8.99 2.51
CA ALA A 54 5.84 9.88 1.40
C ALA A 54 6.09 9.07 0.11
N SER A 55 6.72 7.90 0.20
CA SER A 55 6.91 7.01 -0.96
C SER A 55 5.59 6.43 -1.48
N VAL A 56 4.67 6.07 -0.59
CA VAL A 56 3.32 5.59 -0.95
C VAL A 56 2.53 6.69 -1.64
N SER A 57 2.62 7.91 -1.11
CA SER A 57 1.95 9.08 -1.68
C SER A 57 2.48 9.42 -3.08
N ALA A 58 3.81 9.44 -3.25
CA ALA A 58 4.44 9.69 -4.55
C ALA A 58 4.08 8.62 -5.59
N ALA A 59 3.96 7.35 -5.17
CA ALA A 59 3.50 6.28 -6.05
C ALA A 59 2.03 6.45 -6.47
N CYS A 60 1.18 6.98 -5.59
CA CYS A 60 -0.24 7.21 -5.86
C CYS A 60 -0.47 8.28 -6.94
N GLU A 61 0.39 9.31 -6.99
CA GLU A 61 0.37 10.36 -8.01
C GLU A 61 0.50 9.83 -9.46
N GLN A 62 0.99 8.61 -9.64
CA GLN A 62 1.08 7.94 -10.94
C GLN A 62 -0.18 7.14 -11.32
N ASN A 63 -1.37 7.60 -10.92
CA ASN A 63 -2.65 6.91 -11.13
C ASN A 63 -2.68 5.48 -10.56
N ARG A 64 -2.05 5.27 -9.40
CA ARG A 64 -2.04 3.98 -8.72
C ARG A 64 -2.97 4.01 -7.51
N LEU A 65 -3.80 2.98 -7.38
CA LEU A 65 -4.64 2.79 -6.20
C LEU A 65 -3.79 2.41 -4.98
N VAL A 66 -3.94 3.13 -3.88
CA VAL A 66 -3.32 2.79 -2.59
C VAL A 66 -4.30 1.99 -1.72
N LEU A 67 -3.88 0.79 -1.31
CA LEU A 67 -4.57 0.02 -0.27
C LEU A 67 -3.88 0.28 1.07
N THR A 68 -4.60 0.79 2.07
CA THR A 68 -4.04 1.04 3.40
C THR A 68 -5.02 0.68 4.53
N ALA A 69 -4.50 0.28 5.69
CA ALA A 69 -5.27 0.14 6.93
C ALA A 69 -5.09 1.35 7.88
N ASP A 70 -4.21 2.28 7.50
CA ASP A 70 -3.96 3.53 8.20
C ASP A 70 -5.01 4.57 7.82
N LEU A 71 -5.72 5.08 8.82
CA LEU A 71 -6.80 6.05 8.62
C LEU A 71 -6.26 7.44 8.27
N ASP A 72 -5.17 7.86 8.90
CA ASP A 72 -4.61 9.20 8.70
C ASP A 72 -3.98 9.33 7.31
N LEU A 73 -3.30 8.28 6.84
CA LEU A 73 -2.78 8.20 5.48
C LEU A 73 -3.92 8.19 4.46
N TYR A 74 -4.95 7.37 4.67
CA TYR A 74 -6.13 7.33 3.80
C TYR A 74 -6.80 8.70 3.64
N ILE A 75 -7.03 9.41 4.75
CA ILE A 75 -7.62 10.76 4.73
C ILE A 75 -6.70 11.74 4.00
N ALA A 76 -5.39 11.68 4.22
CA ALA A 76 -4.44 12.58 3.58
C ALA A 76 -4.34 12.41 2.06
N LEU A 77 -4.44 11.18 1.57
CA LEU A 77 -4.44 10.86 0.14
C LEU A 77 -5.78 11.27 -0.51
N THR A 78 -6.91 10.84 0.06
CA THR A 78 -8.24 11.15 -0.51
C THR A 78 -8.58 12.63 -0.48
N SER A 79 -8.16 13.37 0.56
CA SER A 79 -8.31 14.84 0.60
C SER A 79 -7.53 15.58 -0.50
N ARG A 80 -6.57 14.90 -1.16
CA ARG A 80 -5.81 15.40 -2.32
C ARG A 80 -6.37 14.90 -3.66
N GLY A 81 -7.51 14.21 -3.64
CA GLY A 81 -8.11 13.62 -4.85
C GLY A 81 -7.39 12.36 -5.35
N MET A 82 -6.53 11.76 -4.53
CA MET A 82 -5.80 10.54 -4.87
C MET A 82 -6.66 9.29 -4.61
N ASP A 83 -6.46 8.26 -5.43
CA ASP A 83 -7.22 7.01 -5.33
C ASP A 83 -6.65 6.12 -4.21
N ALA A 84 -7.40 6.02 -3.11
CA ALA A 84 -7.03 5.23 -1.96
C ALA A 84 -8.24 4.51 -1.38
N VAL A 85 -8.03 3.28 -0.91
CA VAL A 85 -9.05 2.46 -0.23
C VAL A 85 -8.54 2.09 1.16
N ASN A 86 -9.33 2.45 2.17
CA ASN A 86 -9.10 1.99 3.53
C ASN A 86 -9.72 0.60 3.73
N PHE A 87 -8.90 -0.44 3.88
CA PHE A 87 -9.39 -1.81 4.03
C PHE A 87 -9.54 -2.26 5.49
N ARG A 88 -9.40 -1.35 6.47
CA ARG A 88 -9.59 -1.68 7.89
C ARG A 88 -10.95 -2.33 8.15
N HIS A 89 -11.99 -1.90 7.43
CA HIS A 89 -13.36 -2.43 7.57
C HIS A 89 -13.58 -3.77 6.86
N VAL A 90 -12.77 -4.11 5.85
CA VAL A 90 -12.85 -5.42 5.16
C VAL A 90 -12.50 -6.55 6.13
N ARG A 91 -11.61 -6.29 7.11
CA ARG A 91 -11.30 -7.24 8.18
C ARG A 91 -12.45 -7.47 9.17
N ALA A 92 -13.40 -6.54 9.29
CA ALA A 92 -14.49 -6.62 10.25
C ALA A 92 -15.66 -7.50 9.77
N LEU A 93 -15.77 -7.75 8.46
CA LEU A 93 -16.84 -8.58 7.86
C LEU A 93 -16.45 -10.06 7.72
N ALA A 94 -15.22 -10.43 8.10
CA ALA A 94 -14.68 -11.78 7.98
C ALA A 94 -14.64 -12.55 9.32
N TRP A 95 -15.49 -12.20 10.29
CA TRP A 95 -15.64 -12.89 11.58
C TRP A 95 -16.99 -13.61 11.65
#